data_AF-A0AAD8KN50-F1
#
_entry.id   AF-A0AAD8KN50-F1
#
_cell.length_a   1.000
_cell.length_b   1.000
_cell.length_c   1.000
_cell.angle_alpha   90.00
_cell.angle_beta   90.00
_cell.angle_gamma   90.00
#
_symmetry.space_group_name_H-M   'P 1'
#
loop_
_entity.id
_entity.type
_entity.pdbx_description
1 polymer ?
#
loop_
_entity_poly.entity_id
_entity_poly.type
_entity_poly.pdbx_seq_one_letter_code
_entity_poly.pdbx_strand_id
1 'polypeptide(L)'
;MAGKFKNCITLCCAGKPSVVEDMATNGKPVHIDDAIDKLKKLLSEKNDLQVVAAAKIKELTAELEVANAGEFNPVERIRDGFARFKKEKYETNPTLYGELAKGQSPKFLVFACSDSRVCPSHILDFQPGEAFVVRNIANMVPPFDTIKHSGAGAAIEYAVLHLKVENIVVIGHSCCGGIKGLMSIPDDGATASEFIEQWVKIGLPAKSKVKTDYSDLEHSDLCTKCEKEAVNVSLGNLLTYPFVREAVVNKKLSLKGAHYDFVNGSFDLWNLDFGISSSLI
;
A
#
# COMPACT_ATOMS: atom_id res chain seq x y z
N MET A 1 -20.85 31.60 36.66
CA MET A 1 -21.60 30.40 37.06
C MET A 1 -20.61 29.25 37.19
N ALA A 2 -20.27 28.90 38.43
CA ALA A 2 -19.47 27.73 38.75
C ALA A 2 -20.43 26.55 39.01
N GLY A 3 -20.13 25.38 38.44
CA GLY A 3 -20.84 24.13 38.73
C GLY A 3 -19.82 23.03 38.95
N LYS A 4 -19.67 22.60 40.20
CA LYS A 4 -18.75 21.58 40.72
C LYS A 4 -19.53 20.29 40.99
N PHE A 5 -18.94 19.14 40.59
CA PHE A 5 -18.91 17.82 41.28
C PHE A 5 -20.27 17.10 41.57
N LYS A 6 -20.42 15.77 41.60
CA LYS A 6 -19.52 14.65 41.96
C LYS A 6 -20.25 13.29 41.74
N ASN A 7 -19.45 12.23 41.56
CA ASN A 7 -19.68 10.82 41.95
C ASN A 7 -20.83 10.07 41.23
N CYS A 8 -20.80 8.77 41.02
CA CYS A 8 -19.98 7.63 41.42
C CYS A 8 -20.40 6.49 40.46
N ILE A 9 -19.54 5.51 40.18
CA ILE A 9 -19.87 4.07 40.25
C ILE A 9 -18.55 3.33 40.00
N THR A 10 -18.06 2.75 41.08
CA THR A 10 -17.03 1.71 41.11
C THR A 10 -17.73 0.42 41.55
N LEU A 11 -17.17 -0.72 41.12
CA LEU A 11 -17.46 -2.11 41.53
C LEU A 11 -18.71 -2.74 40.88
N CYS A 12 -18.71 -3.96 40.35
CA CYS A 12 -17.99 -5.16 40.78
C CYS A 12 -17.59 -6.07 39.61
N CYS A 13 -16.46 -6.76 39.79
CA CYS A 13 -16.12 -8.00 39.10
C CYS A 13 -17.11 -9.11 39.49
N ALA A 14 -17.51 -9.95 38.54
CA ALA A 14 -17.74 -11.39 38.75
C ALA A 14 -17.83 -12.07 37.38
N GLY A 15 -16.84 -12.89 37.05
CA GLY A 15 -16.89 -13.78 35.91
C GLY A 15 -18.03 -14.79 36.05
N LYS A 16 -18.73 -15.04 34.95
CA LYS A 16 -19.53 -16.25 34.77
C LYS A 16 -18.91 -17.04 33.63
N PRO A 17 -18.54 -18.32 33.84
CA PRO A 17 -18.26 -19.21 32.72
C PRO A 17 -19.57 -19.49 31.98
N SER A 18 -19.55 -19.36 30.66
CA SER A 18 -20.63 -19.81 29.79
C SER A 18 -20.69 -21.34 29.84
N VAL A 19 -21.67 -21.89 30.55
CA VAL A 19 -21.99 -23.31 30.51
C VAL A 19 -22.78 -23.55 29.22
N VAL A 20 -22.22 -24.35 28.32
CA VAL A 20 -22.98 -24.95 27.20
C VAL A 20 -23.66 -26.18 27.79
N GLU A 21 -24.96 -26.13 27.99
CA GLU A 21 -25.76 -27.30 28.38
C GLU A 21 -26.07 -28.12 27.13
N ASP A 22 -25.41 -29.27 27.01
CA ASP A 22 -25.72 -30.27 25.97
C ASP A 22 -26.70 -31.29 26.54
N MET A 23 -27.91 -31.34 25.97
CA MET A 23 -29.02 -32.19 26.41
C MET A 23 -28.82 -33.65 25.97
N ALA A 24 -27.77 -34.32 26.47
CA ALA A 24 -27.57 -35.75 26.17
C ALA A 24 -26.68 -36.54 27.14
N THR A 25 -26.34 -36.05 28.34
CA THR A 25 -25.68 -36.90 29.36
C THR A 25 -26.13 -36.55 30.78
N ASN A 26 -26.31 -37.57 31.61
CA ASN A 26 -26.65 -37.46 33.03
C ASN A 26 -25.58 -36.64 33.80
N GLY A 27 -25.77 -35.31 33.88
CA GLY A 27 -25.52 -34.47 35.05
C GLY A 27 -24.18 -34.61 35.78
N LYS A 28 -23.06 -34.84 35.09
CA LYS A 28 -21.72 -34.65 35.66
C LYS A 28 -20.96 -33.60 34.84
N PRO A 29 -20.40 -32.55 35.45
CA PRO A 29 -19.51 -31.63 34.75
C PRO A 29 -18.31 -32.44 34.27
N VAL A 30 -18.18 -32.60 32.96
CA VAL A 30 -16.98 -33.20 32.37
C VAL A 30 -15.91 -32.14 32.46
N HIS A 31 -15.00 -32.28 33.43
CA HIS A 31 -13.78 -31.47 33.45
C HIS A 31 -13.03 -31.76 32.15
N ILE A 32 -12.72 -30.73 31.38
CA ILE A 32 -11.99 -30.86 30.11
C ILE A 32 -10.68 -31.62 30.33
N ASP A 33 -10.04 -31.41 31.48
CA ASP A 33 -8.82 -32.12 31.88
C ASP A 33 -9.04 -33.63 32.06
N ASP A 34 -10.16 -34.06 32.66
CA ASP A 34 -10.52 -35.47 32.81
C ASP A 34 -10.81 -36.15 31.47
N ALA A 35 -11.37 -35.41 30.52
CA ALA A 35 -11.60 -35.89 29.16
C ALA A 35 -10.28 -36.03 28.38
N ILE A 36 -9.37 -35.06 28.53
CA ILE A 36 -8.03 -35.08 27.94
C ILE A 36 -7.23 -36.27 28.47
N ASP A 37 -7.25 -36.51 29.78
CA ASP A 37 -6.48 -37.60 30.39
C ASP A 37 -7.02 -38.97 30.03
N LYS A 38 -8.34 -39.14 29.92
CA LYS A 38 -8.95 -40.35 29.36
C LYS A 38 -8.56 -40.58 27.90
N LEU A 39 -8.55 -39.52 27.09
CA LEU A 39 -8.14 -39.62 25.68
C LEU A 39 -6.67 -40.00 25.55
N LYS A 40 -5.78 -39.38 26.33
CA LYS A 40 -4.34 -39.74 26.38
C LYS A 40 -4.15 -41.21 26.75
N LYS A 41 -4.89 -41.69 27.75
CA LYS A 41 -4.85 -43.10 28.16
C LYS A 41 -5.29 -44.03 27.01
N LEU A 42 -6.40 -43.72 26.35
CA LEU A 42 -6.89 -44.51 25.20
C LEU A 42 -5.89 -44.53 24.02
N LEU A 43 -5.20 -43.42 23.76
CA LEU A 43 -4.18 -43.32 22.71
C LEU A 43 -2.87 -44.02 23.07
N SER A 44 -2.57 -44.19 24.35
CA SER A 44 -1.43 -44.98 24.84
C SER A 44 -1.68 -46.49 24.74
N GLU A 45 -2.94 -46.92 24.82
CA GLU A 45 -3.35 -48.33 24.74
C GLU A 45 -3.59 -48.81 23.30
N LYS A 46 -3.76 -47.89 22.34
CA LYS A 46 -4.03 -48.19 20.92
C LYS A 46 -3.08 -47.42 19.99
N ASN A 47 -1.84 -47.89 19.87
CA ASN A 47 -0.79 -47.26 19.05
C ASN A 47 -1.19 -47.06 17.58
N ASP A 48 -1.99 -47.95 17.03
CA ASP A 48 -2.53 -47.96 15.68
C ASP A 48 -3.51 -46.81 15.40
N LEU A 49 -4.08 -46.18 16.44
CA LEU A 49 -4.95 -45.00 16.31
C LEU A 49 -4.20 -43.67 16.48
N GLN A 50 -2.92 -43.67 16.86
CA GLN A 50 -2.17 -42.43 17.09
C GLN A 50 -2.09 -41.55 15.85
N VAL A 51 -1.89 -42.15 14.67
CA VAL A 51 -1.81 -41.41 13.40
C VAL A 51 -3.16 -40.75 13.06
N VAL A 52 -4.27 -41.47 13.26
CA VAL A 52 -5.63 -40.97 13.00
C VAL A 52 -6.00 -39.87 13.99
N ALA A 53 -5.66 -40.06 15.27
CA ALA A 53 -5.91 -39.07 16.32
C ALA A 53 -5.08 -37.79 16.10
N ALA A 54 -3.81 -37.90 15.72
CA ALA A 54 -2.97 -36.76 15.39
C ALA A 54 -3.52 -35.98 14.19
N ALA A 55 -4.03 -36.67 13.16
CA ALA A 55 -4.67 -36.03 12.01
C ALA A 55 -5.94 -35.27 12.41
N LYS A 56 -6.82 -35.88 13.22
CA LYS A 56 -8.06 -35.24 13.68
C LYS A 56 -7.81 -34.09 14.66
N ILE A 57 -6.80 -34.19 15.53
CA ILE A 57 -6.36 -33.08 16.38
C ILE A 57 -5.88 -31.93 15.51
N LYS A 58 -5.04 -32.18 14.51
CA LYS A 58 -4.56 -31.14 13.59
C LYS A 58 -5.70 -30.46 12.84
N GLU A 59 -6.69 -31.23 12.39
CA GLU A 59 -7.90 -30.72 11.73
C GLU A 59 -8.73 -29.85 12.69
N LEU A 60 -9.03 -30.34 13.89
CA LEU A 60 -9.79 -29.59 14.90
C LEU A 60 -9.03 -28.35 15.39
N THR A 61 -7.70 -28.41 15.51
CA THR A 61 -6.87 -27.24 15.84
C THR A 61 -6.95 -26.21 14.73
N ALA A 62 -6.87 -26.61 13.46
CA ALA A 62 -7.03 -25.69 12.34
C ALA A 62 -8.44 -25.09 12.29
N GLU A 63 -9.49 -25.89 12.53
CA GLU A 63 -10.87 -25.42 12.61
C GLU A 63 -11.09 -24.44 13.78
N LEU A 64 -10.50 -24.71 14.94
CA LEU A 64 -10.55 -23.83 16.12
C LEU A 64 -9.73 -22.56 15.93
N GLU A 65 -8.59 -22.61 15.22
CA GLU A 65 -7.81 -21.42 14.86
C GLU A 65 -8.57 -20.53 13.88
N VAL A 66 -9.30 -21.12 12.93
CA VAL A 66 -10.19 -20.40 12.01
C VAL A 66 -11.41 -19.83 12.75
N ALA A 67 -11.98 -20.58 13.69
CA ALA A 67 -13.13 -20.14 14.50
C ALA A 67 -12.75 -19.08 15.55
N ASN A 68 -11.51 -19.11 16.06
CA ASN A 68 -10.96 -18.14 17.02
C ASN A 68 -10.16 -17.01 16.36
N ALA A 69 -10.08 -16.96 15.02
CA ALA A 69 -9.70 -15.75 14.33
C ALA A 69 -10.79 -14.72 14.60
N GLY A 70 -10.63 -13.98 15.71
CA GLY A 70 -11.58 -12.95 16.11
C GLY A 70 -11.90 -12.02 14.94
N GLU A 71 -13.13 -11.54 14.89
CA GLU A 71 -13.58 -10.59 13.88
C GLU A 71 -12.55 -9.46 13.72
N PHE A 72 -12.22 -9.10 12.48
CA PHE A 72 -11.24 -8.06 12.21
C PHE A 72 -11.65 -6.77 12.90
N ASN A 73 -10.87 -6.34 13.89
CA ASN A 73 -11.08 -5.09 14.60
C ASN A 73 -10.15 -4.01 14.03
N PRO A 74 -10.68 -3.03 13.26
CA PRO A 74 -9.86 -2.00 12.63
C PRO A 74 -9.17 -1.09 13.66
N VAL A 75 -9.81 -0.83 14.80
CA VAL A 75 -9.26 0.05 15.85
C VAL A 75 -8.06 -0.61 16.53
N GLU A 76 -8.20 -1.89 16.89
CA GLU A 76 -7.10 -2.67 17.49
C GLU A 76 -5.94 -2.82 16.51
N ARG A 77 -6.22 -3.12 15.23
CA ARG A 77 -5.19 -3.22 14.20
C ARG A 77 -4.34 -1.95 14.09
N ILE A 78 -4.96 -0.76 14.17
CA ILE A 78 -4.25 0.53 14.11
C ILE A 78 -3.44 0.74 15.39
N ARG A 79 -4.05 0.56 16.56
CA ARG A 79 -3.40 0.77 17.86
C ARG A 79 -2.18 -0.14 18.03
N ASP A 80 -2.35 -1.43 17.77
CA ASP A 80 -1.30 -2.42 17.97
C ASP A 80 -0.20 -2.26 16.90
N GLY A 81 -0.56 -1.83 15.69
CA GLY A 81 0.39 -1.44 14.65
C GLY A 81 1.27 -0.26 15.08
N PHE A 82 0.68 0.80 15.63
CA PHE A 82 1.44 1.94 16.13
C PHE A 82 2.28 1.58 17.36
N ALA A 83 1.77 0.76 18.27
CA ALA A 83 2.52 0.29 19.44
C ALA A 83 3.77 -0.49 19.03
N ARG A 84 3.69 -1.36 18.01
CA ARG A 84 4.86 -2.03 17.43
C ARG A 84 5.83 -1.04 16.79
N PHE A 85 5.35 -0.14 15.93
CA PHE A 85 6.21 0.90 15.34
C PHE A 85 6.97 1.69 16.41
N LYS A 86 6.27 2.14 17.46
CA LYS A 86 6.85 2.91 18.55
C LYS A 86 7.98 2.12 19.23
N LYS A 87 7.71 0.89 19.64
CA LYS A 87 8.66 0.04 20.37
C LYS A 87 9.84 -0.40 19.50
N GLU A 88 9.57 -0.84 18.29
CA GLU A 88 10.55 -1.56 17.47
C GLU A 88 11.34 -0.63 16.53
N LYS A 89 10.81 0.55 16.20
CA LYS A 89 11.44 1.49 15.26
C LYS A 89 11.75 2.83 15.92
N TYR A 90 10.76 3.48 16.55
CA TYR A 90 10.94 4.82 17.11
C TYR A 90 11.92 4.84 18.29
N GLU A 91 11.63 4.03 19.32
CA GLU A 91 12.43 3.97 20.56
C GLU A 91 13.83 3.38 20.35
N THR A 92 14.01 2.53 19.33
CA THR A 92 15.29 1.92 18.97
C THR A 92 16.18 2.82 18.13
N ASN A 93 15.66 3.93 17.59
CA ASN A 93 16.42 4.87 16.74
C ASN A 93 16.27 6.34 17.23
N PRO A 94 16.58 6.65 18.51
CA PRO A 94 16.30 7.96 19.09
C PRO A 94 17.04 9.10 18.39
N THR A 95 18.25 8.88 17.88
CA THR A 95 19.01 9.88 17.11
C THR A 95 18.30 10.22 15.80
N LEU A 96 17.87 9.21 15.04
CA LEU A 96 17.18 9.41 13.76
C LEU A 96 15.90 10.23 13.96
N TYR A 97 15.01 9.78 14.85
CA TYR A 97 13.74 10.47 15.07
C TYR A 97 13.91 11.82 15.79
N GLY A 98 14.97 11.98 16.58
CA GLY A 98 15.35 13.27 17.17
C GLY A 98 15.77 14.30 16.12
N GLU A 99 16.49 13.90 15.07
CA GLU A 99 16.80 14.79 13.94
C GLU A 99 15.58 15.04 13.05
N LEU A 100 14.79 14.00 12.74
CA LEU A 100 13.57 14.16 11.93
C LEU A 100 12.53 15.08 12.59
N ALA A 101 12.49 15.15 13.92
CA ALA A 101 11.62 16.07 14.64
C ALA A 101 11.99 17.56 14.41
N LYS A 102 13.21 17.86 13.97
CA LYS A 102 13.67 19.23 13.67
C LYS A 102 13.33 19.65 12.24
N GLY A 103 13.17 18.69 11.33
CA GLY A 103 12.87 18.95 9.92
C GLY A 103 13.10 17.74 9.02
N GLN A 104 12.85 17.92 7.73
CA GLN A 104 13.04 16.89 6.70
C GLN A 104 13.88 17.44 5.55
N SER A 105 14.69 16.58 4.92
CA SER A 105 15.48 16.91 3.73
C SER A 105 15.58 15.71 2.77
N PRO A 106 14.42 15.17 2.32
CA PRO A 106 14.40 13.99 1.46
C PRO A 106 15.12 14.26 0.13
N LYS A 107 15.76 13.22 -0.41
CA LYS A 107 16.46 13.28 -1.71
C LYS A 107 15.58 12.89 -2.88
N PHE A 108 14.44 12.25 -2.58
CA PHE A 108 13.50 11.73 -3.58
C PHE A 108 12.11 12.35 -3.40
N LEU A 109 11.50 12.77 -4.50
CA LEU A 109 10.05 12.82 -4.66
C LEU A 109 9.62 11.55 -5.39
N VAL A 110 8.69 10.78 -4.80
CA VAL A 110 8.20 9.52 -5.39
C VAL A 110 6.71 9.64 -5.70
N PHE A 111 6.35 9.42 -6.96
CA PHE A 111 4.97 9.13 -7.37
C PHE A 111 4.78 7.62 -7.44
N ALA A 112 3.88 7.08 -6.65
CA ALA A 112 3.52 5.67 -6.63
C ALA A 112 1.99 5.48 -6.62
N CYS A 113 1.53 4.29 -6.98
CA CYS A 113 0.09 4.05 -7.03
C CYS A 113 -0.47 3.93 -5.60
N SER A 114 -1.73 4.29 -5.40
CA SER A 114 -2.46 4.04 -4.14
C SER A 114 -2.74 2.56 -3.86
N ASP A 115 -2.45 1.67 -4.81
CA ASP A 115 -2.59 0.21 -4.67
C ASP A 115 -1.89 -0.30 -3.39
N SER A 116 -2.61 -1.10 -2.60
CA SER A 116 -2.16 -1.54 -1.27
C SER A 116 -0.92 -2.44 -1.30
N ARG A 117 -0.56 -2.99 -2.47
CA ARG A 117 0.55 -3.94 -2.65
C ARG A 117 1.90 -3.28 -2.95
N VAL A 118 1.91 -1.98 -3.25
CA VAL A 118 3.08 -1.29 -3.84
C VAL A 118 3.54 -0.08 -3.01
N CYS A 119 3.50 -0.20 -1.68
CA CYS A 119 4.01 0.85 -0.80
C CYS A 119 5.50 1.13 -1.09
N PRO A 120 5.88 2.32 -1.57
CA PRO A 120 7.26 2.59 -1.99
C PRO A 120 8.27 2.44 -0.87
N SER A 121 7.90 2.80 0.37
CA SER A 121 8.76 2.59 1.54
C SER A 121 9.06 1.11 1.81
N HIS A 122 8.16 0.20 1.43
CA HIS A 122 8.38 -1.23 1.60
C HIS A 122 9.19 -1.81 0.45
N ILE A 123 8.83 -1.50 -0.80
CA ILE A 123 9.43 -2.14 -1.98
C ILE A 123 10.85 -1.61 -2.30
N LEU A 124 11.20 -0.41 -1.84
CA LEU A 124 12.52 0.21 -2.04
C LEU A 124 13.28 0.44 -0.73
N ASP A 125 12.77 -0.08 0.40
CA ASP A 125 13.38 0.05 1.73
C ASP A 125 13.70 1.51 2.14
N PHE A 126 12.86 2.47 1.72
CA PHE A 126 13.04 3.86 2.16
C PHE A 126 12.83 3.98 3.66
N GLN A 127 13.81 4.56 4.33
CA GLN A 127 13.74 4.96 5.72
C GLN A 127 12.97 6.28 5.89
N PRO A 128 12.44 6.56 7.09
CA PRO A 128 11.81 7.84 7.39
C PRO A 128 12.74 9.01 7.08
N GLY A 129 12.26 9.95 6.26
CA GLY A 129 13.01 11.14 5.84
C GLY A 129 13.72 11.03 4.50
N GLU A 130 13.78 9.86 3.87
CA GLU A 130 14.49 9.71 2.58
C GLU A 130 13.66 10.14 1.36
N ALA A 131 12.35 9.84 1.37
CA ALA A 131 11.45 10.10 0.26
C ALA A 131 10.21 10.91 0.68
N PHE A 132 9.93 11.98 -0.05
CA PHE A 132 8.64 12.67 -0.04
C PHE A 132 7.72 11.98 -1.04
N VAL A 133 6.57 11.46 -0.59
CA VAL A 133 5.77 10.50 -1.39
C VAL A 133 4.41 11.08 -1.75
N VAL A 134 4.05 10.99 -3.02
CA VAL A 134 2.70 11.22 -3.54
C VAL A 134 2.11 9.88 -4.00
N ARG A 135 0.91 9.55 -3.52
CA ARG A 135 0.18 8.35 -3.93
C ARG A 135 -1.17 8.70 -4.51
N ASN A 136 -1.43 8.24 -5.73
CA ASN A 136 -2.70 8.45 -6.43
C ASN A 136 -3.05 7.25 -7.33
N ILE A 137 -4.21 7.29 -7.97
CA ILE A 137 -4.63 6.21 -8.88
C ILE A 137 -3.69 6.16 -10.09
N ALA A 138 -3.08 4.99 -10.33
CA ALA A 138 -2.15 4.75 -11.43
C ALA A 138 -0.92 5.67 -11.48
N ASN A 139 -0.46 6.17 -10.31
CA ASN A 139 0.81 6.92 -10.16
C ASN A 139 1.01 8.03 -11.20
N MET A 140 -0.09 8.65 -11.64
CA MET A 140 -0.07 9.61 -12.73
C MET A 140 0.40 10.97 -12.25
N VAL A 141 1.23 11.61 -13.06
CA VAL A 141 1.55 13.03 -12.93
C VAL A 141 0.75 13.78 -13.99
N PRO A 142 -0.24 14.61 -13.62
CA PRO A 142 -0.92 15.47 -14.59
C PRO A 142 0.02 16.56 -15.14
N PRO A 143 -0.29 17.16 -16.30
CA PRO A 143 0.40 18.37 -16.75
C PRO A 143 0.11 19.55 -15.80
N PHE A 144 0.95 20.59 -15.89
CA PHE A 144 0.81 21.83 -15.14
C PHE A 144 -0.56 22.47 -15.40
N ASP A 145 -1.39 22.53 -14.36
CA ASP A 145 -2.66 23.25 -14.33
C ASP A 145 -2.94 23.66 -12.87
N THR A 146 -2.97 24.96 -12.60
CA THR A 146 -3.14 25.51 -11.25
C THR A 146 -4.56 25.36 -10.70
N ILE A 147 -5.55 25.05 -11.56
CA ILE A 147 -6.95 24.92 -11.19
C ILE A 147 -7.33 23.44 -11.04
N LYS A 148 -7.07 22.63 -12.07
CA LYS A 148 -7.52 21.23 -12.12
C LYS A 148 -6.64 20.27 -11.32
N HIS A 149 -5.35 20.59 -11.18
CA HIS A 149 -4.34 19.66 -10.70
C HIS A 149 -3.50 20.24 -9.56
N SER A 150 -4.09 21.17 -8.80
CA SER A 150 -3.44 21.90 -7.70
C SER A 150 -2.81 20.97 -6.65
N GLY A 151 -3.44 19.83 -6.34
CA GLY A 151 -2.87 18.85 -5.39
C GLY A 151 -1.53 18.26 -5.85
N ALA A 152 -1.44 17.80 -7.10
CA ALA A 152 -0.18 17.30 -7.65
C ALA A 152 0.85 18.43 -7.84
N GLY A 153 0.40 19.58 -8.35
CA GLY A 153 1.27 20.73 -8.55
C GLY A 153 1.90 21.25 -7.26
N ALA A 154 1.13 21.38 -6.19
CA ALA A 154 1.62 21.81 -4.89
C ALA A 154 2.64 20.83 -4.30
N ALA A 155 2.43 19.51 -4.45
CA ALA A 155 3.38 18.51 -3.97
C ALA A 155 4.72 18.58 -4.73
N ILE A 156 4.68 18.73 -6.06
CA ILE A 156 5.87 18.88 -6.90
C ILE A 156 6.59 20.19 -6.59
N GLU A 157 5.86 21.30 -6.49
CA GLU A 157 6.41 22.62 -6.13
C GLU A 157 7.09 22.57 -4.76
N TYR A 158 6.44 22.00 -3.75
CA TYR A 158 7.01 21.88 -2.41
C TYR A 158 8.29 21.03 -2.40
N ALA A 159 8.27 19.86 -3.05
CA ALA A 159 9.43 18.98 -3.11
C ALA A 159 10.62 19.65 -3.82
N VAL A 160 10.39 20.30 -4.96
CA VAL A 160 11.46 20.86 -5.80
C VAL A 160 11.95 22.20 -5.25
N LEU A 161 11.04 23.13 -4.92
CA LEU A 161 11.40 24.48 -4.53
C LEU A 161 11.70 24.62 -3.03
N HIS A 162 11.08 23.83 -2.16
CA HIS A 162 11.26 23.96 -0.72
C HIS A 162 12.16 22.86 -0.13
N LEU A 163 11.87 21.59 -0.42
CA LEU A 163 12.67 20.47 0.10
C LEU A 163 13.96 20.22 -0.68
N LYS A 164 14.07 20.79 -1.89
CA LYS A 164 15.23 20.66 -2.78
C LYS A 164 15.58 19.19 -3.06
N VAL A 165 14.56 18.38 -3.36
CA VAL A 165 14.79 16.99 -3.80
C VAL A 165 15.68 16.97 -5.04
N GLU A 166 16.49 15.93 -5.17
CA GLU A 166 17.46 15.78 -6.27
C GLU A 166 16.93 14.80 -7.33
N ASN A 167 15.91 14.02 -6.99
CA ASN A 167 15.32 13.01 -7.86
C ASN A 167 13.80 13.06 -7.79
N ILE A 168 13.13 12.98 -8.95
CA ILE A 168 11.72 12.59 -9.04
C ILE A 168 11.66 11.20 -9.67
N VAL A 169 10.99 10.26 -9.00
CA VAL A 169 10.78 8.90 -9.48
C VAL A 169 9.28 8.65 -9.66
N VAL A 170 8.85 8.25 -10.85
CA VAL A 170 7.47 7.82 -11.12
C VAL A 170 7.47 6.30 -11.28
N ILE A 171 6.79 5.60 -10.35
CA ILE A 171 6.81 4.14 -10.25
C ILE A 171 5.46 3.58 -10.71
N GLY A 172 5.43 3.03 -11.93
CA GLY A 172 4.35 2.16 -12.40
C GLY A 172 4.45 0.77 -11.78
N HIS A 173 3.42 -0.06 -11.96
CA HIS A 173 3.45 -1.43 -11.43
C HIS A 173 2.57 -2.40 -12.22
N SER A 174 2.88 -3.69 -12.11
CA SER A 174 2.10 -4.79 -12.70
C SER A 174 0.65 -4.81 -12.20
N CYS A 175 -0.27 -5.24 -13.06
CA CYS A 175 -1.69 -5.44 -12.74
C CYS A 175 -2.35 -4.18 -12.13
N CYS A 176 -2.03 -3.01 -12.68
CA CYS A 176 -2.56 -1.74 -12.19
C CYS A 176 -4.04 -1.56 -12.56
N GLY A 177 -4.91 -1.48 -11.55
CA GLY A 177 -6.36 -1.30 -11.75
C GLY A 177 -6.71 0.00 -12.50
N GLY A 178 -5.98 1.09 -12.26
CA GLY A 178 -6.21 2.36 -12.96
C GLY A 178 -5.81 2.32 -14.43
N ILE A 179 -4.71 1.63 -14.77
CA ILE A 179 -4.30 1.43 -16.17
C ILE A 179 -5.26 0.48 -16.88
N LYS A 180 -5.70 -0.59 -16.22
CA LYS A 180 -6.76 -1.46 -16.75
C LYS A 180 -8.02 -0.65 -17.05
N GLY A 181 -8.44 0.20 -16.11
CA GLY A 181 -9.56 1.12 -16.30
C GLY A 181 -9.38 2.02 -17.53
N LEU A 182 -8.23 2.69 -17.66
CA LEU A 182 -7.89 3.50 -18.84
C LEU A 182 -8.00 2.71 -20.16
N MET A 183 -7.43 1.51 -20.20
CA MET A 183 -7.44 0.66 -21.38
C MET A 183 -8.85 0.19 -21.76
N SER A 184 -9.75 0.07 -20.79
CA SER A 184 -11.15 -0.30 -20.98
C SER A 184 -12.08 0.87 -21.36
N ILE A 185 -11.64 2.14 -21.27
CA ILE A 185 -12.45 3.29 -21.69
C ILE A 185 -12.81 3.14 -23.20
N PRO A 186 -14.08 3.24 -23.59
CA PRO A 186 -14.46 3.23 -25.01
C PRO A 186 -13.88 4.42 -25.77
N ASP A 187 -13.61 4.26 -27.06
CA ASP A 187 -13.05 5.35 -27.89
C ASP A 187 -14.14 6.38 -28.30
N ASP A 188 -15.42 6.10 -28.01
CA ASP A 188 -16.58 6.97 -28.30
C ASP A 188 -16.79 8.11 -27.28
N GLY A 189 -15.98 8.14 -26.21
CA GLY A 189 -16.02 9.18 -25.18
C GLY A 189 -17.05 8.98 -24.07
N ALA A 190 -17.80 7.88 -24.06
CA ALA A 190 -18.71 7.55 -22.97
C ALA A 190 -17.94 7.36 -21.64
N THR A 191 -18.50 7.90 -20.55
CA THR A 191 -17.93 7.78 -19.19
C THR A 191 -18.93 7.12 -18.26
N ALA A 192 -18.53 6.04 -17.59
CA ALA A 192 -19.31 5.33 -16.58
C ALA A 192 -19.00 5.77 -15.14
N SER A 193 -18.05 6.68 -14.93
CA SER A 193 -17.59 7.11 -13.60
C SER A 193 -17.47 8.62 -13.48
N GLU A 194 -17.70 9.14 -12.27
CA GLU A 194 -17.67 10.58 -12.00
C GLU A 194 -16.25 11.16 -11.97
N PHE A 195 -15.27 10.41 -11.45
CA PHE A 195 -13.89 10.89 -11.24
C PHE A 195 -12.83 10.01 -11.89
N ILE A 196 -13.01 8.69 -11.88
CA ILE A 196 -11.94 7.74 -12.21
C ILE A 196 -11.51 7.92 -13.67
N GLU A 197 -12.46 7.94 -14.60
CA GLU A 197 -12.15 8.12 -16.04
C GLU A 197 -11.55 9.49 -16.31
N GLN A 198 -12.08 10.55 -15.69
CA GLN A 198 -11.51 11.89 -15.84
C GLN A 198 -10.06 11.96 -15.34
N TRP A 199 -9.76 11.25 -14.25
CA TRP A 199 -8.40 11.15 -13.73
C TRP A 199 -7.49 10.34 -14.66
N VAL A 200 -7.86 9.11 -15.00
CA VAL A 200 -6.97 8.24 -15.79
C VAL A 200 -6.81 8.72 -17.24
N LYS A 201 -7.67 9.63 -17.72
CA LYS A 201 -7.51 10.31 -19.02
C LYS A 201 -6.19 11.07 -19.16
N ILE A 202 -5.50 11.40 -18.07
CA ILE A 202 -4.10 11.89 -18.10
C ILE A 202 -3.22 10.93 -18.92
N GLY A 203 -3.48 9.62 -18.87
CA GLY A 203 -2.75 8.59 -19.60
C GLY A 203 -3.25 8.30 -21.02
N LEU A 204 -4.22 9.05 -21.58
CA LEU A 204 -4.70 8.82 -22.96
C LEU A 204 -3.59 8.79 -24.02
N PRO A 205 -2.53 9.62 -23.96
CA PRO A 205 -1.43 9.51 -24.91
C PRO A 205 -0.73 8.14 -24.86
N ALA A 206 -0.55 7.56 -23.66
CA ALA A 206 0.04 6.24 -23.49
C ALA A 206 -0.84 5.15 -24.08
N LYS A 207 -2.15 5.19 -23.79
CA LYS A 207 -3.13 4.26 -24.39
C LYS A 207 -3.10 4.32 -25.91
N SER A 208 -3.12 5.53 -26.47
CA SER A 208 -3.15 5.75 -27.92
C SER A 208 -1.91 5.15 -28.58
N LYS A 209 -0.72 5.46 -28.04
CA LYS A 209 0.54 4.92 -28.53
C LYS A 209 0.58 3.39 -28.42
N VAL A 210 0.19 2.82 -27.29
CA VAL A 210 0.24 1.36 -27.10
C VAL A 210 -0.73 0.62 -28.03
N LYS A 211 -1.95 1.15 -28.24
CA LYS A 211 -2.90 0.59 -29.22
C LYS A 211 -2.34 0.62 -30.65
N THR A 212 -1.60 1.67 -31.01
CA THR A 212 -1.00 1.81 -32.34
C THR A 212 0.23 0.90 -32.51
N ASP A 213 1.16 0.91 -31.55
CA ASP A 213 2.44 0.22 -31.65
C ASP A 213 2.32 -1.31 -31.43
N TYR A 214 1.25 -1.77 -30.79
CA TYR A 214 1.07 -3.17 -30.37
C TYR A 214 -0.33 -3.70 -30.68
N SER A 215 -0.91 -3.36 -31.84
CA SER A 215 -2.30 -3.71 -32.22
C SER A 215 -2.67 -5.19 -32.09
N ASP A 216 -1.68 -6.07 -32.19
CA ASP A 216 -1.87 -7.52 -32.26
C ASP A 216 -1.77 -8.22 -30.90
N LEU A 217 -1.51 -7.47 -29.82
CA LEU A 217 -1.38 -8.04 -28.48
C LEU A 217 -2.72 -8.21 -27.78
N GLU A 218 -2.79 -9.23 -26.93
CA GLU A 218 -3.92 -9.45 -26.04
C GLU A 218 -4.07 -8.31 -25.03
N HIS A 219 -5.29 -8.12 -24.51
CA HIS A 219 -5.62 -7.01 -23.63
C HIS A 219 -4.73 -6.92 -22.37
N SER A 220 -4.33 -8.06 -21.80
CA SER A 220 -3.42 -8.11 -20.65
C SER A 220 -2.04 -7.56 -21.00
N ASP A 221 -1.50 -7.93 -22.15
CA ASP A 221 -0.17 -7.50 -22.59
C ASP A 221 -0.18 -6.01 -22.96
N LEU A 222 -1.28 -5.54 -23.57
CA LEU A 222 -1.50 -4.11 -23.78
C LEU A 222 -1.52 -3.33 -22.47
N CYS A 223 -2.14 -3.88 -21.41
CA CYS A 223 -2.10 -3.25 -20.09
C CYS A 223 -0.66 -3.14 -19.57
N THR A 224 0.14 -4.21 -19.66
CA THR A 224 1.55 -4.19 -19.24
C THR A 224 2.38 -3.17 -20.02
N LYS A 225 2.17 -3.05 -21.34
CA LYS A 225 2.82 -2.00 -22.14
C LYS A 225 2.37 -0.60 -21.71
N CYS A 226 1.08 -0.43 -21.45
CA CYS A 226 0.50 0.84 -21.04
C CYS A 226 0.94 1.27 -19.63
N GLU A 227 1.18 0.35 -18.70
CA GLU A 227 1.73 0.64 -17.37
C GLU A 227 3.07 1.36 -17.47
N LYS A 228 3.97 0.89 -18.35
CA LYS A 228 5.29 1.51 -18.59
C LYS A 228 5.16 2.81 -19.38
N GLU A 229 4.30 2.85 -20.41
CA GLU A 229 4.15 4.06 -21.23
C GLU A 229 3.45 5.21 -20.47
N ALA A 230 2.54 4.91 -19.54
CA ALA A 230 1.92 5.90 -18.67
C ALA A 230 2.92 6.57 -17.71
N VAL A 231 3.96 5.84 -17.29
CA VAL A 231 5.11 6.42 -16.58
C VAL A 231 5.82 7.42 -17.49
N ASN A 232 6.09 7.07 -18.75
CA ASN A 232 6.73 7.98 -19.70
C ASN A 232 5.91 9.25 -19.96
N VAL A 233 4.59 9.13 -20.10
CA VAL A 233 3.69 10.30 -20.19
C VAL A 233 3.78 11.17 -18.94
N SER A 234 3.81 10.56 -17.75
CA SER A 234 3.95 11.30 -16.49
C SER A 234 5.30 12.01 -16.37
N LEU A 235 6.39 11.40 -16.86
CA LEU A 235 7.70 12.04 -16.95
C LEU A 235 7.69 13.24 -17.92
N GLY A 236 7.00 13.12 -19.05
CA GLY A 236 6.77 14.24 -19.97
C GLY A 236 5.94 15.36 -19.33
N ASN A 237 4.90 15.01 -18.57
CA ASN A 237 4.07 15.96 -17.86
C ASN A 237 4.86 16.71 -16.77
N LEU A 238 5.79 16.06 -16.07
CA LEU A 238 6.68 16.73 -15.12
C LEU A 238 7.47 17.86 -15.78
N LEU A 239 7.89 17.70 -17.04
CA LEU A 239 8.56 18.77 -17.78
C LEU A 239 7.63 19.94 -18.12
N THR A 240 6.31 19.84 -17.98
CA THR A 240 5.42 21.01 -18.17
C THR A 240 5.50 22.01 -17.03
N TYR A 241 5.98 21.60 -15.84
CA TYR A 241 6.20 22.45 -14.68
C TYR A 241 7.48 23.29 -14.88
N PRO A 242 7.41 24.64 -14.91
CA PRO A 242 8.57 25.48 -15.21
C PRO A 242 9.77 25.23 -14.28
N PHE A 243 9.53 25.12 -12.97
CA PHE A 243 10.58 24.90 -11.98
C PHE A 243 11.20 23.50 -12.03
N VAL A 244 10.46 22.48 -12.50
CA VAL A 244 11.03 21.15 -12.76
C VAL A 244 11.96 21.22 -13.95
N ARG A 245 11.49 21.80 -15.07
CA ARG A 245 12.27 21.96 -16.30
C ARG A 245 13.57 22.73 -16.04
N GLU A 246 13.50 23.84 -15.31
CA GLU A 246 14.66 24.64 -14.92
C GLU A 246 15.65 23.82 -14.08
N ALA A 247 15.17 23.08 -13.08
CA ALA A 247 16.03 22.26 -12.22
C ALA A 247 16.73 21.12 -12.99
N VAL A 248 16.03 20.50 -13.95
CA VAL A 248 16.60 19.46 -14.83
C VAL A 248 17.67 20.03 -15.75
N VAL A 249 17.39 21.16 -16.43
CA VAL A 249 18.36 21.84 -17.30
C VAL A 249 19.62 22.25 -16.52
N ASN A 250 19.45 22.71 -15.28
CA ASN A 250 20.55 23.07 -14.38
C ASN A 250 21.23 21.87 -13.71
N LYS A 251 20.87 20.63 -14.07
CA LYS A 251 21.41 19.38 -13.50
C LYS A 251 21.27 19.27 -11.97
N LYS A 252 20.27 19.95 -11.40
CA LYS A 252 19.92 19.90 -9.97
C LYS A 252 18.86 18.85 -9.67
N LEU A 253 18.16 18.36 -10.70
CA LEU A 253 17.06 17.42 -10.57
C LEU A 253 17.15 16.37 -11.67
N SER A 254 17.03 15.09 -11.30
CA SER A 254 16.92 13.96 -12.23
C SER A 254 15.50 13.40 -12.25
N LEU A 255 14.99 13.08 -13.44
CA LEU A 255 13.69 12.42 -13.61
C LEU A 255 13.90 10.94 -13.96
N LYS A 256 13.22 10.05 -13.24
CA LYS A 256 13.34 8.59 -13.42
C LYS A 256 11.98 7.93 -13.51
N GLY A 257 11.84 7.02 -14.47
CA GLY A 257 10.71 6.11 -14.55
C GLY A 257 11.08 4.76 -13.98
N ALA A 258 10.11 4.10 -13.34
CA ALA A 258 10.29 2.74 -12.87
C ALA A 258 9.02 1.92 -13.07
N HIS A 259 9.17 0.59 -13.11
CA HIS A 259 8.05 -0.34 -13.12
C HIS A 259 8.35 -1.50 -12.16
N TYR A 260 7.48 -1.66 -11.16
CA TYR A 260 7.53 -2.77 -10.21
C TYR A 260 6.57 -3.88 -10.63
N ASP A 261 7.12 -5.04 -10.99
CA ASP A 261 6.35 -6.24 -11.26
C ASP A 261 6.31 -7.11 -10.00
N PHE A 262 5.22 -7.03 -9.24
CA PHE A 262 5.02 -7.88 -8.06
C PHE A 262 4.57 -9.30 -8.39
N VAL A 263 4.22 -9.59 -9.65
CA VAL A 263 3.90 -10.95 -10.08
C VAL A 263 5.20 -11.75 -10.18
N ASN A 264 6.23 -11.14 -10.77
CA ASN A 264 7.54 -11.78 -10.98
C ASN A 264 8.62 -11.34 -9.97
N GLY A 265 8.32 -10.36 -9.12
CA GLY A 265 9.27 -9.81 -8.14
C GLY A 265 10.44 -9.04 -8.79
N SER A 266 10.18 -8.33 -9.89
CA SER A 266 11.21 -7.58 -10.63
C SER A 266 10.98 -6.07 -10.59
N PHE A 267 12.04 -5.29 -10.77
CA PHE A 267 11.98 -3.84 -10.73
C PHE A 267 12.85 -3.24 -11.84
N ASP A 268 12.20 -2.60 -12.81
CA ASP A 268 12.86 -1.88 -13.91
C ASP A 268 13.01 -0.40 -13.55
N LEU A 269 14.16 0.20 -13.86
CA LEU A 269 14.45 1.62 -13.63
C LEU A 269 15.13 2.24 -14.86
N TRP A 270 14.66 3.41 -15.28
CA TRP A 270 15.24 4.17 -16.40
C TRP A 270 15.28 5.67 -16.12
N ASN A 271 16.19 6.37 -16.81
CA ASN A 271 16.32 7.83 -16.74
C ASN A 271 15.60 8.50 -17.90
N LEU A 272 15.07 9.70 -17.67
CA LEU A 272 14.74 10.62 -18.75
C LEU A 272 15.91 11.61 -18.93
N ASP A 273 16.64 11.46 -20.03
CA ASP A 273 17.71 12.39 -20.39
C ASP A 273 17.11 13.58 -21.15
N PHE A 274 16.93 14.70 -20.44
CA PHE A 274 16.45 15.96 -21.01
C PHE A 274 17.54 17.03 -20.94
N GLY A 275 17.93 17.57 -22.09
CA GLY A 275 18.89 18.67 -22.20
C GLY A 275 18.53 19.61 -23.33
N ILE A 276 18.78 20.89 -23.13
CA ILE A 276 18.69 21.89 -24.20
C ILE A 276 20.08 21.94 -24.84
N SER A 277 20.21 21.43 -26.07
CA SER A 277 21.39 21.72 -26.88
C SER A 277 21.22 23.12 -27.47
N SER A 278 22.14 24.05 -27.21
CA SER A 278 22.17 25.27 -28.01
C SER A 278 22.69 24.90 -29.39
N SER A 279 21.80 24.80 -30.37
CA SER A 279 22.20 24.93 -31.75
C SER A 279 22.69 26.38 -31.92
N LEU A 280 23.99 26.59 -31.81
CA LEU A 280 24.63 27.86 -32.15
C LEU A 280 24.26 28.22 -33.60
N ILE A 281 23.48 29.30 -33.76
CA ILE A 281 23.41 30.13 -34.97
C ILE A 281 23.65 31.55 -34.49
#